data_AF-A0A497U7N9-F1
#
_entry.id   AF-A0A497U7N9-F1
#
_cell.length_a   1.000
_cell.length_b   1.000
_cell.length_c   1.000
_cell.angle_alpha   90.00
_cell.angle_beta   90.00
_cell.angle_gamma   90.00
#
_symmetry.space_group_name_H-M   'P 1'
#
loop_
_entity.id
_entity.type
_entity.pdbx_description
1 polymer ?
#
loop_
_entity_poly.entity_id
_entity_poly.type
_entity_poly.pdbx_seq_one_letter_code
_entity_poly.pdbx_strand_id
1 'polypeptide(L)' 'MIRVLFKQLLDEKAFRERKRITLSDVSKETGISRATLTRVSNIPGYNTNTDTLNSLCRYFDCAPGKLLEIRDEDG' A
#
# COMPACT_ATOMS: atom_id res chain seq x y z
N MET A 1 4.74 16.20 0.16
CA MET A 1 4.94 14.98 0.99
C MET A 1 4.92 13.70 0.15
N ILE A 2 5.68 12.67 0.54
CA ILE A 2 5.56 11.32 -0.07
C ILE A 2 4.26 10.66 0.41
N ARG A 3 3.49 10.11 -0.52
CA ARG A 3 2.27 9.36 -0.28
C ARG A 3 2.42 7.92 -0.78
N VAL A 4 1.95 6.96 0.01
CA VAL A 4 1.84 5.56 -0.40
C VAL A 4 0.47 5.34 -1.05
N LEU A 5 0.44 4.92 -2.31
CA LEU A 5 -0.75 4.65 -3.11
C LEU A 5 -1.40 3.30 -2.76
N PHE A 6 -1.33 2.88 -1.49
CA PHE A 6 -1.74 1.55 -1.04
C PHE A 6 -3.21 1.24 -1.35
N LYS A 7 -4.13 2.16 -1.03
CA LYS A 7 -5.57 1.96 -1.29
C LYS A 7 -5.86 1.79 -2.78
N GLN A 8 -5.27 2.64 -3.61
CA GLN A 8 -5.45 2.58 -5.06
C GLN A 8 -4.97 1.24 -5.63
N LEU A 9 -3.77 0.78 -5.25
CA LEU A 9 -3.25 -0.50 -5.73
C LEU A 9 -4.02 -1.70 -5.17
N LEU A 10 -4.55 -1.59 -3.95
CA LEU A 10 -5.42 -2.61 -3.37
C LEU A 10 -6.72 -2.74 -4.16
N ASP A 11 -7.33 -1.63 -4.54
CA ASP A 11 -8.54 -1.59 -5.35
C ASP A 11 -8.28 -2.12 -6.77
N GLU A 12 -7.17 -1.71 -7.40
CA GLU A 12 -6.74 -2.23 -8.72
C GLU A 12 -6.55 -3.76 -8.71
N LYS A 13 -5.90 -4.29 -7.67
CA LYS A 13 -5.67 -5.74 -7.51
C LYS A 13 -6.99 -6.47 -7.23
N ALA A 14 -7.82 -5.96 -6.32
CA ALA A 14 -9.12 -6.54 -6.00
C ALA A 14 -10.04 -6.62 -7.23
N PHE A 15 -10.04 -5.57 -8.06
CA PHE A 15 -10.77 -5.53 -9.32
C PHE A 15 -10.25 -6.57 -10.31
N ARG A 16 -8.92 -6.65 -10.50
CA ARG A 16 -8.27 -7.60 -11.43
C ARG A 16 -8.52 -9.06 -11.04
N GLU A 17 -8.48 -9.35 -9.74
CA GLU A 17 -8.71 -10.70 -9.20
C GLU A 17 -10.19 -11.03 -8.99
N ARG A 18 -11.09 -10.07 -9.25
CA ARG A 18 -12.55 -10.19 -9.02
C ARG A 18 -12.89 -10.71 -7.61
N LYS A 19 -12.12 -10.28 -6.62
CA LYS A 19 -12.29 -10.70 -5.23
C LYS A 19 -12.14 -9.52 -4.29
N ARG A 20 -12.90 -9.55 -3.19
CA ARG A 20 -12.69 -8.61 -2.10
C ARG A 20 -11.38 -8.97 -1.40
N ILE A 21 -10.50 -7.98 -1.24
CA ILE A 21 -9.25 -8.13 -0.49
C ILE A 21 -9.36 -7.28 0.77
N THR A 22 -9.17 -7.90 1.93
CA THR A 22 -9.17 -7.19 3.22
C THR A 22 -7.75 -6.90 3.68
N LEU A 23 -7.59 -5.95 4.61
CA LEU A 23 -6.29 -5.72 5.26
C LEU A 23 -5.77 -6.97 5.99
N SER A 24 -6.66 -7.86 6.43
CA SER A 24 -6.27 -9.14 7.02
C SER A 24 -5.64 -10.08 5.99
N ASP A 25 -6.13 -10.08 4.75
CA ASP A 25 -5.56 -10.89 3.67
C ASP A 25 -4.18 -10.37 3.28
N VAL A 26 -4.06 -9.05 3.09
CA VAL A 26 -2.76 -8.40 2.83
C VAL A 26 -1.77 -8.69 3.96
N SER A 27 -2.22 -8.60 5.21
CA SER A 27 -1.36 -8.88 6.37
C SER A 27 -0.83 -10.32 6.37
N LYS A 28 -1.69 -11.29 6.04
CA LYS A 28 -1.30 -12.70 5.93
C LYS A 28 -0.32 -12.94 4.77
N GLU A 29 -0.56 -12.33 3.62
CA GLU A 29 0.28 -12.55 2.42
C GLU A 29 1.62 -11.80 2.48
N THR A 30 1.65 -10.62 3.08
CA THR A 30 2.86 -9.75 3.11
C THR A 30 3.68 -9.89 4.38
N GLY A 31 3.13 -10.48 5.44
CA GLY A 31 3.71 -10.47 6.78
C GLY A 31 3.68 -9.11 7.48
N ILE A 32 3.15 -8.06 6.84
CA ILE A 32 3.02 -6.73 7.45
C ILE A 32 1.86 -6.75 8.45
N SER A 33 2.06 -6.17 9.64
CA SER A 33 0.98 -6.11 10.63
C SER A 33 -0.22 -5.29 10.14
N ARG A 34 -1.44 -5.72 10.50
CA ARG A 34 -2.67 -4.96 10.21
C ARG A 34 -2.59 -3.53 10.71
N ALA A 35 -1.99 -3.28 11.87
CA ALA A 35 -1.83 -1.94 12.42
C ALA A 35 -0.97 -1.04 11.51
N THR A 36 0.11 -1.57 10.95
CA THR A 36 0.96 -0.84 10.00
C THR A 36 0.21 -0.59 8.68
N LEU A 37 -0.48 -1.60 8.13
CA LEU A 37 -1.28 -1.42 6.92
C LEU A 37 -2.37 -0.36 7.09
N THR A 38 -3.05 -0.33 8.25
CA THR A 38 -4.03 0.70 8.59
C THR A 38 -3.40 2.10 8.59
N ARG A 39 -2.20 2.26 9.16
CA ARG A 39 -1.49 3.55 9.15
C ARG A 39 -1.07 3.97 7.75
N VAL A 40 -0.45 3.07 6.99
CA VAL A 40 -0.09 3.29 5.57
C VAL A 40 -1.31 3.72 4.75
N SER A 41 -2.48 3.15 5.03
CA SER A 41 -3.72 3.41 4.30
C SER A 41 -4.39 4.75 4.65
N ASN A 42 -4.23 5.21 5.89
CA ASN A 42 -5.09 6.27 6.45
C ASN A 42 -4.32 7.50 6.93
N ILE A 43 -3.02 7.43 7.14
CA ILE A 43 -2.20 8.54 7.62
C ILE A 43 -1.37 9.07 6.45
N PRO A 44 -1.71 10.26 5.91
CA PRO A 44 -0.87 10.94 4.93
C PRO A 44 0.54 11.16 5.50
N GLY A 45 1.58 10.89 4.71
CA GLY A 45 2.97 11.09 5.15
C GLY A 45 3.46 10.10 6.19
N TYR A 46 2.75 8.97 6.37
CA TYR A 46 3.22 7.92 7.26
C TYR A 46 4.64 7.49 6.89
N ASN A 47 5.55 7.61 7.86
CA ASN A 47 6.93 7.16 7.70
C ASN A 47 6.95 5.62 7.66
N THR A 48 7.30 5.09 6.49
CA THR A 48 7.43 3.65 6.23
C THR A 48 8.88 3.32 5.88
N ASN A 49 9.24 2.04 5.96
CA ASN A 49 10.60 1.57 5.68
C ASN A 49 10.66 0.77 4.37
N THR A 50 11.88 0.54 3.90
CA THR A 50 12.15 -0.17 2.65
C THR A 50 11.66 -1.61 2.65
N ASP A 51 11.64 -2.29 3.81
CA ASP A 51 11.11 -3.66 3.92
C ASP A 51 9.61 -3.70 3.66
N THR A 52 8.85 -2.77 4.25
CA THR A 52 7.42 -2.62 4.00
C THR A 52 7.15 -2.32 2.53
N LEU A 53 7.93 -1.40 1.95
CA LEU A 53 7.80 -1.05 0.53
C LEU A 53 8.09 -2.24 -0.38
N ASN A 54 9.16 -3.02 -0.11
CA ASN A 54 9.52 -4.20 -0.87
C ASN A 54 8.40 -5.26 -0.82
N SER A 55 7.89 -5.56 0.39
CA SER A 55 6.78 -6.52 0.56
C SER A 55 5.52 -6.09 -0.18
N LEU A 56 5.17 -4.79 -0.12
CA LEU A 56 4.01 -4.27 -0.85
C LEU A 56 4.23 -4.28 -2.38
N CYS A 57 5.43 -3.90 -2.85
CA CYS A 57 5.78 -3.95 -4.27
C CYS A 57 5.64 -5.37 -4.82
N ARG A 58 6.15 -6.38 -4.10
CA ARG A 58 6.00 -7.80 -4.48
C ARG A 58 4.54 -8.25 -4.47
N TYR A 59 3.78 -7.86 -3.45
CA TYR A 59 2.37 -8.23 -3.33
C TYR A 59 1.50 -7.64 -4.45
N PHE A 60 1.75 -6.40 -4.83
CA PHE A 60 1.06 -5.72 -5.93
C PHE A 60 1.66 -6.00 -7.31
N ASP A 61 2.78 -6.74 -7.37
CA ASP A 61 3.57 -6.96 -8.59
C ASP A 61 3.85 -5.65 -9.32
N CYS A 62 4.48 -4.69 -8.62
CA CYS A 62 4.74 -3.36 -9.14
C CYS A 62 6.09 -2.80 -8.69
N ALA A 63 6.61 -1.84 -9.45
CA ALA A 63 7.79 -1.08 -9.08
C ALA A 63 7.47 -0.02 -8.00
N PRO A 64 8.46 0.41 -7.20
CA PRO A 64 8.27 1.42 -6.15
C PRO A 64 7.64 2.73 -6.66
N GLY A 65 7.94 3.15 -7.88
CA GLY A 65 7.36 4.35 -8.50
C GLY A 65 5.85 4.26 -8.79
N LYS A 66 5.26 3.05 -8.77
CA LYS A 66 3.81 2.87 -8.80
C LYS A 66 3.19 2.89 -7.40
N LEU A 67 3.98 2.52 -6.38
CA LEU A 67 3.54 2.51 -4.98
C LEU A 67 3.67 3.87 -4.30
N LEU A 68 4.61 4.70 -4.72
CA LEU A 68 4.95 5.99 -4.11
C LEU A 68 4.71 7.14 -5.06
N GLU A 69 4.11 8.21 -4.55
CA GLU A 69 3.88 9.47 -5.28
C GLU A 69 4.31 10.65 -4.41
N ILE A 70 4.91 11.68 -5.00
CA ILE A 70 5.08 12.98 -4.35
C ILE A 70 3.80 13.78 -4.60
N ARG A 71 3.18 14.26 -3.54
CA ARG A 71 2.09 15.25 -3.61
C ARG A 71 2.51 16.55 -2.95
N ASP A 72 2.25 17.66 -3.61
CA ASP A 72 2.35 18.97 -2.96
C ASP A 72 1.16 19.15 -2.01
N GLU A 73 1.36 19.90 -0.92
CA GLU A 73 0.32 20.14 0.10
C GLU A 73 -0.73 21.18 -0.32
N ASP A 74 -0.68 21.66 -1.57
CA ASP A 74 -1.63 22.62 -2.12
C ASP A 74 -2.54 21.96 -3.16
N GLY A 75 -3.75 21.66 -2.71
CA GLY A 75 -4.93 21.32 -3.51
C GLY A 75 -6.19 21.61 -2.72
#